data_AF-R5KVG5-F1
#
_entry.id   AF-R5KVG5-F1
#
_cell.length_a   1.000
_cell.length_b   1.000
_cell.length_c   1.000
_cell.angle_alpha   90.00
_cell.angle_beta   90.00
_cell.angle_gamma   90.00
#
_symmetry.space_group_name_H-M   'P 1'
#
loop_
_entity.id
_entity.type
_entity.pdbx_description
1 polymer ?
#
loop_
_entity_poly.entity_id
_entity_poly.type
_entity_poly.pdbx_seq_one_letter_code
_entity_poly.pdbx_strand_id
1 'polypeptide(L)'
;MNNDESLLPEKLVVQATIEEIWSVGQRLGLVGMKEEEIPKKDDYPDIPALVTGIKGLARVLGISASTVVRLKASGEIDDCTFQSGKTVIFDTHKVLERLRLSNHKSKYKNNKKHLGQWRRK
;
A
#
# COMPACT_ATOMS: atom_id res chain seq x y z
N MET A 1 -25.37 -45.30 14.72
CA MET A 1 -26.23 -44.09 14.76
C MET A 1 -25.33 -42.99 15.29
N ASN A 2 -24.74 -42.23 14.38
CA ASN A 2 -23.79 -41.17 14.71
C ASN A 2 -24.62 -39.95 15.09
N ASN A 3 -24.57 -39.57 16.35
CA ASN A 3 -25.32 -38.45 16.89
C ASN A 3 -24.56 -37.15 16.56
N ASP A 4 -24.91 -36.52 15.44
CA ASP A 4 -24.45 -35.18 15.06
C ASP A 4 -25.27 -34.06 15.76
N GLU A 5 -25.83 -34.35 16.93
CA GLU A 5 -26.64 -33.44 17.76
C GLU A 5 -25.79 -32.80 18.88
N SER A 6 -24.69 -32.15 18.52
CA SER A 6 -23.95 -31.28 19.46
C SER A 6 -23.39 -30.01 18.80
N LEU A 7 -24.00 -29.59 17.69
CA LEU A 7 -23.43 -28.56 16.82
C LEU A 7 -23.84 -27.13 17.17
N LEU A 8 -24.70 -26.91 18.16
CA LEU A 8 -25.07 -25.57 18.63
C LEU A 8 -25.03 -25.55 20.16
N PRO A 9 -24.39 -24.55 20.80
CA PRO A 9 -24.54 -24.38 22.23
C PRO A 9 -26.04 -24.16 22.51
N GLU A 10 -26.62 -24.93 23.44
CA GLU A 10 -28.03 -24.81 23.86
C GLU A 10 -28.35 -23.47 24.56
N LYS A 11 -27.37 -22.56 24.61
CA LYS A 11 -27.47 -21.26 25.22
C LYS A 11 -28.04 -20.25 24.22
N LEU A 12 -29.03 -19.48 24.67
CA LEU A 12 -29.56 -18.35 23.92
C LEU A 12 -28.42 -17.41 23.49
N VAL A 13 -28.44 -16.97 22.23
CA VAL A 13 -27.43 -16.06 21.64
C VAL A 13 -27.20 -14.81 22.49
N VAL A 14 -28.24 -14.34 23.19
CA VAL A 14 -28.20 -13.16 24.08
C VAL A 14 -27.28 -13.35 25.30
N GLN A 15 -26.97 -14.60 25.66
CA GLN A 15 -26.08 -14.95 26.77
C GLN A 15 -24.73 -15.50 26.31
N ALA A 16 -24.50 -15.58 24.99
CA ALA A 16 -23.26 -16.08 24.44
C ALA A 16 -22.15 -15.04 24.62
N THR A 17 -20.96 -15.52 24.93
CA THR A 17 -19.77 -14.67 24.98
C THR A 17 -19.25 -14.37 23.57
N ILE A 18 -18.53 -13.26 23.42
CA ILE A 18 -17.98 -12.84 22.12
C ILE A 18 -17.08 -13.94 21.53
N GLU A 19 -16.33 -14.65 22.37
CA GLU A 19 -15.45 -15.76 21.98
C GLU A 19 -16.23 -16.96 21.41
N GLU A 20 -17.37 -17.32 22.01
CA GLU A 20 -18.22 -18.41 21.53
C GLU A 20 -18.80 -18.08 20.15
N ILE A 21 -19.27 -16.85 19.96
CA ILE A 21 -19.82 -16.37 18.68
C ILE A 21 -18.73 -16.40 17.60
N TRP A 22 -17.51 -15.97 17.93
CA TRP A 22 -16.36 -16.01 17.03
C TRP A 22 -16.00 -17.45 16.62
N SER A 23 -15.97 -18.38 17.58
CA SER A 23 -15.67 -19.80 17.32
C SER A 23 -16.72 -20.46 16.41
N VAL A 24 -18.01 -20.16 16.62
CA VAL A 24 -19.09 -20.63 15.76
C VAL A 24 -18.96 -20.04 14.35
N GLY A 25 -18.61 -18.75 14.23
CA GLY A 25 -18.35 -18.10 12.95
C GLY A 25 -17.23 -18.73 12.14
N GLN A 26 -16.15 -19.17 12.80
CA GLN A 26 -15.05 -19.92 12.15
C GLN A 26 -15.50 -21.30 11.68
N ARG A 27 -16.23 -22.06 12.52
CA ARG A 27 -16.72 -23.40 12.20
C ARG A 27 -17.71 -23.41 11.03
N LEU A 28 -18.52 -22.36 10.90
CA LEU A 28 -19.49 -22.17 9.82
C LEU A 28 -18.88 -21.51 8.56
N GLY A 29 -17.58 -21.17 8.58
CA GLY A 29 -16.91 -20.48 7.46
C GLY A 29 -17.40 -19.05 7.21
N LEU A 30 -18.11 -18.44 8.17
CA LEU A 30 -18.61 -17.07 8.10
C LEU A 30 -17.54 -16.05 8.48
N VAL A 31 -16.57 -16.46 9.30
CA VAL A 31 -15.44 -15.64 9.76
C VAL A 31 -14.15 -16.30 9.31
N GLY A 32 -13.46 -15.68 8.35
CA GLY A 32 -12.08 -15.99 8.04
C GLY A 32 -11.16 -15.10 8.86
N MET A 33 -10.07 -15.65 9.39
CA MET A 33 -8.92 -14.81 9.70
C MET A 33 -8.50 -14.19 8.38
N LYS A 34 -8.82 -12.90 8.17
CA LYS A 34 -8.04 -12.15 7.20
C LYS A 34 -6.62 -12.24 7.74
N GLU A 35 -5.77 -12.86 6.94
CA GLU A 35 -4.34 -12.75 7.11
C GLU A 35 -4.08 -11.24 7.17
N GLU A 36 -3.88 -10.73 8.39
CA GLU A 36 -3.34 -9.40 8.56
C GLU A 36 -2.00 -9.51 7.83
N GLU A 37 -1.90 -8.85 6.67
CA GLU A 37 -0.64 -8.77 5.95
C GLU A 37 0.39 -8.33 6.98
N ILE A 38 1.25 -9.28 7.37
CA ILE A 38 2.28 -9.10 8.38
C ILE A 38 2.92 -7.76 8.04
N PRO A 39 2.95 -6.77 8.96
CA PRO A 39 3.62 -5.51 8.67
C PRO A 39 5.04 -5.88 8.31
N LYS A 40 5.37 -5.76 7.02
CA LYS A 40 6.72 -6.03 6.52
C LYS A 40 7.64 -5.23 7.41
N LYS A 41 8.65 -5.90 7.99
CA LYS A 41 9.71 -5.26 8.78
C LYS A 41 9.99 -3.88 8.22
N ASP A 42 9.86 -2.84 9.04
CA ASP A 42 10.13 -1.47 8.61
C ASP A 42 11.56 -1.41 8.09
N ASP A 43 11.72 -1.42 6.76
CA ASP A 43 13.02 -1.27 6.10
C ASP A 43 13.67 0.08 6.44
N TYR A 44 12.90 1.01 7.02
CA TYR A 44 13.30 2.37 7.39
C TYR A 44 12.65 2.83 8.71
N PRO A 45 13.20 2.46 9.88
CA PRO A 45 12.61 2.81 11.19
C PRO A 45 12.60 4.33 11.47
N ASP A 46 13.48 5.10 10.82
CA ASP A 46 13.60 6.54 11.02
C ASP A 46 12.68 7.36 10.09
N ILE A 47 11.99 6.72 9.15
CA ILE A 47 11.18 7.40 8.14
C ILE A 47 9.70 7.30 8.50
N PRO A 48 8.96 8.43 8.56
CA PRO A 48 7.53 8.38 8.76
C PRO A 48 6.83 7.63 7.62
N ALA A 49 6.07 6.59 7.96
CA ALA A 49 5.34 5.79 6.98
C ALA A 49 4.30 6.61 6.19
N LEU A 50 3.66 7.58 6.84
CA LEU A 50 2.67 8.46 6.21
C LEU A 50 3.08 9.93 6.35
N VAL A 51 3.04 10.65 5.24
CA VAL A 51 3.42 12.06 5.18
C VAL A 51 2.34 12.88 4.51
N THR A 52 2.02 14.02 5.11
CA THR A 52 1.00 14.94 4.60
C THR A 52 1.63 16.01 3.71
N GLY A 53 1.04 16.19 2.53
CA GLY A 53 1.36 17.26 1.59
C GLY A 53 2.68 17.10 0.84
N ILE A 54 2.77 17.82 -0.27
CA ILE A 54 3.91 17.80 -1.20
C ILE A 54 5.21 18.25 -0.51
N LYS A 55 5.12 19.29 0.34
CA LYS A 55 6.27 19.83 1.06
C LYS A 55 6.78 18.86 2.15
N GLY A 56 5.87 18.14 2.79
CA GLY A 56 6.23 17.09 3.76
C GLY A 56 7.00 15.98 3.06
N LEU A 57 6.45 15.45 1.97
CA LEU A 57 7.07 14.37 1.22
C LEU A 57 8.46 14.78 0.66
N ALA A 58 8.56 16.00 0.16
CA ALA A 58 9.82 16.57 -0.32
C ALA A 58 10.91 16.59 0.77
N ARG A 59 10.55 16.97 2.01
CA ARG A 59 11.50 17.02 3.14
C ARG A 59 11.97 15.62 3.52
N VAL A 60 11.06 14.64 3.55
CA VAL A 60 11.38 13.26 3.94
C VAL A 60 12.24 12.57 2.88
N LEU A 61 11.97 12.80 1.60
CA LEU A 61 12.73 12.22 0.49
C LEU A 61 14.02 13.00 0.15
N GLY A 62 14.20 14.20 0.71
CA GLY A 62 15.34 15.07 0.39
C GLY A 62 15.32 15.62 -1.06
N ILE A 63 14.15 15.72 -1.69
CA ILE A 63 13.98 16.20 -3.07
C ILE A 63 13.24 17.54 -3.12
N SER A 64 13.27 18.21 -4.27
CA SER A 64 12.51 19.44 -4.44
C SER A 64 11.00 19.19 -4.49
N ALA A 65 10.21 20.14 -3.97
CA ALA A 65 8.75 20.09 -4.09
C ALA A 65 8.29 20.05 -5.56
N SER A 66 9.01 20.72 -6.45
CA SER A 66 8.75 20.65 -7.90
C SER A 66 8.92 19.25 -8.47
N THR A 67 9.85 18.45 -7.94
CA THR A 67 10.02 17.06 -8.36
C THR A 67 8.87 16.19 -7.88
N VAL A 68 8.40 16.38 -6.65
CA VAL A 68 7.21 15.68 -6.13
C VAL A 68 5.97 15.99 -6.98
N VAL A 69 5.76 17.26 -7.34
CA VAL A 69 4.66 17.66 -8.24
C VAL A 69 4.78 16.95 -9.58
N ARG A 70 5.98 16.87 -10.15
CA ARG A 70 6.24 16.18 -11.41
C ARG A 70 5.92 14.68 -11.32
N LEU A 71 6.32 14.03 -10.23
CA LEU A 71 6.05 12.61 -9.98
C LEU A 71 4.55 12.33 -9.83
N LYS A 72 3.82 13.23 -9.16
CA LYS A 72 2.36 13.16 -9.08
C LYS A 72 1.73 13.37 -10.46
N ALA A 73 2.18 14.38 -11.20
CA ALA A 73 1.65 14.69 -12.52
C ALA A 73 1.95 13.61 -13.57
N SER A 74 3.07 12.89 -13.43
CA SER A 74 3.42 11.75 -14.29
C SER A 74 2.67 10.46 -13.91
N GLY A 75 1.92 10.46 -12.81
CA GLY A 75 1.22 9.29 -12.29
C GLY A 75 2.16 8.22 -11.73
N GLU A 76 3.42 8.56 -11.45
CA GLU A 76 4.39 7.57 -10.97
C GLU A 76 4.07 7.09 -9.56
N ILE A 77 3.49 7.97 -8.74
CA ILE A 77 3.21 7.76 -7.31
C ILE A 77 1.70 7.76 -6.97
N ASP A 78 0.82 7.65 -7.97
CA ASP A 78 -0.64 7.70 -7.76
C ASP A 78 -1.12 6.57 -6.85
N ASP A 79 -0.57 5.36 -7.03
CA ASP A 79 -0.87 4.17 -6.21
C ASP A 79 -0.47 4.35 -4.73
N CYS A 80 0.39 5.33 -4.44
CA CYS A 80 0.91 5.63 -3.10
C CYS A 80 0.27 6.90 -2.50
N THR A 81 -0.68 7.51 -3.21
CA THR A 81 -1.27 8.80 -2.87
C THR A 81 -2.73 8.63 -2.45
N PHE A 82 -3.07 9.09 -1.26
CA PHE A 82 -4.42 9.15 -0.75
C PHE A 82 -4.87 10.60 -0.65
N GLN A 83 -5.91 10.97 -1.39
CA GLN A 83 -6.44 12.33 -1.38
C GLN A 83 -7.81 12.38 -0.71
N SER A 84 -7.93 13.21 0.33
CA SER A 84 -9.19 13.54 0.99
C SER A 84 -9.41 15.06 0.86
N GLY A 85 -10.28 15.44 -0.09
CA GLY A 85 -10.51 16.83 -0.44
C GLY A 85 -9.23 17.57 -0.84
N LYS A 86 -8.84 18.57 -0.03
CA LYS A 86 -7.62 19.37 -0.23
C LYS A 86 -6.37 18.73 0.38
N THR A 87 -6.54 17.75 1.27
CA THR A 87 -5.45 17.07 1.95
C THR A 87 -4.96 15.90 1.11
N VAL A 88 -3.65 15.83 0.94
CA VAL A 88 -2.98 14.72 0.24
C VAL A 88 -2.06 14.04 1.23
N ILE A 89 -2.18 12.73 1.36
CA ILE A 89 -1.37 11.86 2.21
C ILE A 89 -0.60 10.93 1.29
N PHE A 90 0.67 10.73 1.58
CA PHE A 90 1.55 9.84 0.82
C PHE A 90 2.05 8.72 1.74
N ASP A 91 2.00 7.50 1.23
CA ASP A 91 2.69 6.35 1.81
C ASP A 91 4.15 6.38 1.39
N THR A 92 5.03 6.79 2.30
CA THR A 92 6.44 7.02 2.01
C THR A 92 7.14 5.73 1.61
N HIS A 93 6.78 4.60 2.22
CA HIS A 93 7.42 3.32 1.95
C HIS A 93 7.07 2.85 0.54
N LYS A 94 5.79 2.91 0.15
CA LYS A 94 5.38 2.60 -1.22
C LYS A 94 5.97 3.54 -2.25
N VAL A 95 6.09 4.84 -1.94
CA VAL A 95 6.76 5.81 -2.81
C VAL A 95 8.23 5.41 -3.03
N LEU A 96 8.96 5.02 -1.98
CA LEU A 96 10.36 4.57 -2.10
C LEU A 96 10.49 3.29 -2.94
N GLU A 97 9.61 2.31 -2.73
CA GLU A 97 9.57 1.09 -3.56
C GLU A 97 9.33 1.44 -5.03
N ARG A 98 8.39 2.35 -5.30
CA ARG A 98 8.03 2.76 -6.65
C ARG A 98 9.17 3.49 -7.36
N LEU A 99 9.85 4.39 -6.66
CA LEU A 99 11.02 5.11 -7.17
C LEU A 99 12.23 4.19 -7.39
N ARG A 100 12.41 3.16 -6.56
CA ARG A 100 13.42 2.12 -6.82
C ARG A 100 13.16 1.40 -8.14
N LEU A 101 11.91 1.00 -8.38
CA LEU A 101 11.51 0.28 -9.61
C LEU A 101 11.60 1.14 -10.87
N SER A 102 11.28 2.44 -10.78
CA SER A 102 11.35 3.35 -11.93
C SER A 102 12.78 3.58 -12.41
N ASN A 103 13.73 3.71 -11.48
CA ASN A 103 15.15 3.87 -11.80
C ASN A 103 15.76 2.66 -12.52
N HIS A 104 15.27 1.45 -12.27
CA HIS A 104 15.75 0.23 -12.93
C HIS A 104 15.32 0.14 -14.41
N LYS A 105 14.17 0.73 -14.79
CA LYS A 105 13.65 0.67 -16.17
C LYS A 105 14.38 1.58 -17.16
N SER A 106 15.08 2.62 -16.68
CA SER A 106 15.65 3.68 -17.53
C SER A 106 17.04 3.33 -18.10
N LYS A 107 17.82 2.48 -17.43
CA LYS A 107 19.26 2.30 -17.68
C LYS A 107 19.62 1.77 -19.09
N TYR A 108 18.66 1.22 -19.87
CA TYR A 108 18.94 0.56 -21.16
C TYR A 108 18.11 1.01 -22.37
N LYS A 109 17.29 2.08 -22.29
CA LYS A 109 16.40 2.47 -23.41
C LYS A 109 16.86 3.62 -24.31
N ASN A 110 17.91 4.35 -23.93
CA ASN A 110 18.32 5.55 -24.64
C ASN A 110 19.59 5.33 -25.48
N ASN A 111 19.53 4.41 -26.44
CA ASN A 111 20.54 4.40 -27.49
C ASN A 111 19.93 3.84 -28.77
N LYS A 112 19.41 4.74 -29.65
CA LYS A 112 19.26 4.52 -31.11
C LYS A 112 18.48 5.59 -31.90
N LYS A 113 17.78 6.57 -31.29
CA LYS A 113 16.88 7.45 -32.08
C LYS A 113 17.39 8.84 -32.47
N HIS A 114 18.55 9.30 -31.97
CA HIS A 114 19.04 10.67 -32.25
C HIS A 114 20.37 10.78 -33.01
N LEU A 115 21.02 9.69 -33.39
CA LEU A 115 22.32 9.74 -34.09
C LEU A 115 22.25 10.11 -35.59
N GLY A 116 21.08 10.47 -36.13
CA GLY A 116 20.90 10.72 -37.57
C GLY A 116 20.47 12.13 -38.01
N GLN A 117 20.24 13.08 -37.09
CA GLN A 117 19.50 14.31 -37.45
C GLN A 117 20.32 15.61 -37.49
N TRP A 118 21.64 15.55 -37.30
CA TRP A 118 22.52 16.74 -37.30
C TRP A 118 23.52 16.80 -38.47
N ARG A 119 23.09 16.41 -39.67
CA ARG A 119 23.80 16.72 -40.93
C ARG A 119 22.79 17.05 -42.01
N ARG A 120 22.31 18.30 -42.04
CA ARG A 120 21.80 19.01 -43.22
C ARG A 120 21.39 20.43 -42.83
N LYS A 121 22.34 21.38 -42.89
CA LYS A 121 22.29 22.57 -43.75
C LYS A 121 23.61 23.32 -43.62
#